data_AF-A0A2P5CBY8-F1
#
_entry.id   AF-A0A2P5CBY8-F1
#
_cell.length_a   1.000
_cell.length_b   1.000
_cell.length_c   1.000
_cell.angle_alpha   90.00
_cell.angle_beta   90.00
_cell.angle_gamma   90.00
#
_symmetry.space_group_name_H-M   'P 1'
#
loop_
_entity.id
_entity.type
_entity.pdbx_description
1 polymer ?
#
loop_
_entity_poly.entity_id
_entity_poly.type
_entity_poly.pdbx_seq_one_letter_code
_entity_poly.pdbx_strand_id
1 'polypeptide(L)'
;MYDVNLPTKVIEKPVIDLSRLWKLYVDGSSNENGAGAGLVLISPKGHNIHCALHFEFPASNNEAEYEALIARLKLAQEMKVEMIELYSDSQLIVCQ
;
A
#
# COMPACT_ATOMS: atom_id res chain seq x y z
N MET A 1 54.11 4.52 -4.77
CA MET A 1 53.14 3.77 -3.94
C MET A 1 52.07 4.77 -3.54
N TYR A 2 50.87 4.67 -4.12
CA TYR A 2 49.78 5.62 -3.85
C TYR A 2 49.01 5.14 -2.62
N ASP A 3 48.76 6.08 -1.70
CA ASP A 3 47.95 5.89 -0.50
C ASP A 3 46.49 5.62 -0.90
N VAL A 4 45.90 4.53 -0.41
CA VAL A 4 44.57 4.03 -0.78
C VAL A 4 43.48 4.39 0.24
N ASN A 5 43.69 5.42 1.05
CA ASN A 5 42.66 5.91 1.97
C ASN A 5 41.62 6.78 1.24
N LEU A 6 40.79 6.15 0.39
CA LEU A 6 39.53 6.75 -0.05
C LEU A 6 38.53 6.63 1.11
N PRO A 7 37.91 7.73 1.59
CA PRO A 7 36.91 7.62 2.64
C PRO A 7 35.78 6.75 2.13
N THR A 8 35.65 5.56 2.72
CA THR A 8 34.48 4.70 2.56
C THR A 8 33.29 5.52 3.01
N LYS A 9 32.55 6.09 2.06
CA LYS A 9 31.25 6.69 2.32
C LYS A 9 30.37 5.54 2.78
N VAL A 10 30.31 5.34 4.10
CA VAL A 10 29.35 4.44 4.73
C VAL A 10 28.00 4.92 4.24
N ILE A 11 27.40 4.18 3.31
CA ILE A 11 26.01 4.39 2.95
C ILE A 11 25.27 3.92 4.20
N GLU A 12 25.01 4.85 5.12
CA GLU A 12 24.12 4.60 6.24
C GLU A 12 22.82 4.08 5.64
N LYS A 13 22.46 2.84 5.98
CA LYS A 13 21.14 2.33 5.63
C LYS A 13 20.13 3.33 6.18
N PRO A 14 19.14 3.78 5.40
CA PRO A 14 18.13 4.68 5.93
C PRO A 14 17.53 4.04 7.17
N VAL A 15 17.62 4.73 8.31
CA VAL A 15 16.97 4.30 9.54
C VAL A 15 15.48 4.48 9.30
N ILE A 16 14.78 3.38 9.01
CA ILE A 16 13.33 3.37 8.82
C ILE A 16 12.70 3.56 10.19
N ASP A 17 12.08 4.72 10.42
CA ASP A 17 11.29 4.97 11.62
C ASP A 17 9.93 4.24 11.54
N LEU A 18 9.91 3.02 12.07
CA LEU A 18 8.71 2.18 12.10
C LEU A 18 7.58 2.76 12.95
N SER A 19 7.83 3.77 13.80
CA SER A 19 6.76 4.45 14.55
C SER A 19 5.81 5.24 13.64
N ARG A 20 6.19 5.42 12.37
CA ARG A 20 5.42 6.10 11.33
C ARG A 20 4.82 5.14 10.31
N LEU A 21 5.06 3.84 10.44
CA LEU A 21 4.62 2.82 9.50
C LEU A 21 3.15 2.46 9.70
N TRP A 22 2.34 2.70 8.67
CA TRP A 22 0.96 2.24 8.60
C TRP A 22 0.88 0.94 7.82
N LYS A 23 -0.06 0.05 8.17
CA LYS A 23 -0.34 -1.17 7.39
C LYS A 23 -1.63 -1.00 6.60
N LEU A 24 -1.62 -1.35 5.32
CA LEU A 24 -2.75 -1.22 4.41
C LEU A 24 -3.06 -2.56 3.75
N TYR A 25 -4.29 -3.09 3.92
CA TYR A 25 -4.68 -4.44 3.47
C TYR A 25 -5.73 -4.43 2.36
N VAL A 26 -5.31 -4.62 1.11
CA VAL A 26 -6.07 -4.56 -0.15
C VAL A 26 -6.87 -5.82 -0.47
N ASP A 27 -8.13 -5.62 -0.86
CA ASP A 27 -9.05 -6.64 -1.37
C ASP A 27 -10.11 -5.98 -2.25
N GLY A 28 -10.35 -6.55 -3.43
CA GLY A 28 -11.32 -6.11 -4.43
C GLY A 28 -12.08 -7.31 -4.98
N SER A 29 -13.36 -7.12 -5.29
CA SER A 29 -14.22 -8.20 -5.74
C SER A 29 -15.26 -7.70 -6.72
N SER A 30 -15.64 -8.55 -7.66
CA SER A 30 -16.73 -8.31 -8.60
C SER A 30 -17.62 -9.55 -8.75
N ASN A 31 -18.90 -9.29 -8.98
CA ASN A 31 -19.90 -10.28 -9.34
C ASN A 31 -20.95 -9.68 -10.28
N GLU A 32 -21.97 -10.48 -10.62
CA GLU A 32 -23.07 -10.06 -11.51
C GLU A 32 -23.87 -8.85 -11.01
N ASN A 33 -23.84 -8.57 -9.71
CA ASN A 33 -24.51 -7.42 -9.08
C ASN A 33 -23.61 -6.18 -8.98
N GLY A 34 -22.34 -6.27 -9.40
CA GLY A 34 -21.41 -5.16 -9.44
C GLY A 34 -20.06 -5.47 -8.80
N ALA A 35 -19.25 -4.44 -8.67
CA ALA A 35 -17.88 -4.53 -8.15
C ALA A 35 -17.67 -3.60 -6.95
N GLY A 36 -16.67 -3.92 -6.15
CA GLY A 36 -16.31 -3.12 -5.01
C GLY A 36 -14.97 -3.50 -4.41
N ALA A 37 -14.63 -2.80 -3.34
CA ALA A 37 -13.38 -2.96 -2.63
C ALA A 37 -13.62 -2.91 -1.13
N GLY A 38 -13.03 -3.83 -0.37
CA GLY A 38 -12.83 -3.63 1.06
C GLY A 38 -11.65 -2.68 1.28
N LEU A 39 -11.40 -2.22 2.53
CA LEU A 39 -10.12 -1.69 3.03
C LEU A 39 -9.94 -1.66 4.53
N VAL A 40 -8.71 -1.95 4.95
CA VAL A 40 -8.24 -1.83 6.33
C VAL A 40 -6.92 -1.08 6.34
N LEU A 41 -6.90 0.04 7.05
CA LEU A 41 -5.71 0.84 7.33
C LEU A 41 -5.44 0.83 8.83
N ILE A 42 -4.25 0.38 9.24
CA ILE A 42 -3.84 0.24 10.63
C ILE A 42 -2.74 1.25 10.94
N SER A 43 -3.01 2.14 11.88
CA SER A 43 -2.02 3.12 12.36
C SER A 43 -0.89 2.46 13.15
N PRO A 44 0.29 3.09 13.29
CA PRO A 44 1.37 2.60 14.15
C PRO A 44 0.93 2.37 15.61
N LYS A 45 -0.13 3.06 16.05
CA LYS A 45 -0.71 2.95 17.40
C LYS A 45 -1.78 1.86 17.51
N GLY A 46 -2.07 1.12 16.44
CA GLY A 46 -3.05 0.04 16.41
C GLY A 46 -4.50 0.46 16.13
N HIS A 47 -4.79 1.73 15.86
CA HIS A 47 -6.12 2.14 15.39
C HIS A 47 -6.40 1.62 13.98
N ASN A 48 -7.58 1.05 13.78
CA ASN A 48 -8.03 0.50 12.51
C ASN A 48 -9.07 1.41 11.87
N ILE A 49 -8.92 1.67 10.57
CA ILE A 49 -9.90 2.35 9.74
C ILE A 49 -10.37 1.36 8.69
N HIS A 50 -11.67 1.09 8.69
CA HIS A 50 -12.33 0.23 7.72
C HIS A 50 -13.15 1.08 6.76
N CYS A 51 -13.04 0.79 5.47
CA CYS A 51 -13.89 1.40 4.45
C CYS A 51 -14.25 0.37 3.39
N ALA A 52 -15.42 0.52 2.78
CA ALA A 52 -15.87 -0.30 1.68
C ALA A 52 -16.32 0.64 0.55
N LEU A 53 -15.87 0.37 -0.66
CA LEU A 53 -16.22 1.12 -1.86
C LEU A 53 -17.07 0.25 -2.76
N HIS A 54 -18.11 0.83 -3.33
CA HIS A 54 -18.86 0.25 -4.42
C HIS A 54 -18.48 1.00 -5.69
N PHE A 55 -18.14 0.28 -6.75
CA PHE A 55 -17.81 0.89 -8.02
C PHE A 55 -19.09 1.12 -8.83
N GLU A 56 -19.28 2.35 -9.30
CA GLU A 56 -20.42 2.73 -10.14
C GLU A 56 -20.28 2.24 -11.60
N PHE A 57 -19.25 1.45 -11.87
CA PHE A 57 -18.97 0.86 -13.17
C PHE A 57 -18.75 -0.65 -13.03
N PRO A 58 -19.10 -1.44 -14.05
CA PRO A 58 -18.73 -2.84 -14.10
C PRO A 58 -17.19 -2.96 -14.14
N ALA A 59 -16.65 -3.83 -13.31
CA ALA A 59 -15.24 -4.18 -13.29
C ALA A 59 -15.13 -5.70 -13.20
N SER A 60 -14.11 -6.30 -13.80
CA SER A 60 -13.68 -7.66 -13.47
C SER A 60 -13.07 -7.70 -12.06
N ASN A 61 -12.82 -8.89 -11.49
CA ASN A 61 -12.13 -9.01 -10.19
C ASN A 61 -10.78 -8.29 -10.21
N ASN A 62 -10.00 -8.47 -11.27
CA ASN A 62 -8.68 -7.83 -11.40
C ASN A 62 -8.77 -6.30 -11.48
N GLU A 63 -9.76 -5.78 -12.22
CA GLU A 63 -10.01 -4.33 -12.28
C GLU A 63 -10.51 -3.81 -10.93
N ALA A 64 -11.35 -4.57 -10.23
CA ALA A 64 -11.85 -4.20 -8.91
C ALA A 64 -10.72 -4.12 -7.87
N GLU A 65 -9.81 -5.09 -7.87
CA GLU A 65 -8.60 -5.09 -7.06
C GLU A 65 -7.66 -3.91 -7.39
N TYR A 66 -7.49 -3.58 -8.67
CA TYR A 66 -6.66 -2.46 -9.10
C TYR A 66 -7.25 -1.10 -8.67
N GLU A 67 -8.55 -0.92 -8.87
CA GLU A 67 -9.27 0.28 -8.44
C GLU A 67 -9.31 0.39 -6.91
N ALA A 68 -9.41 -0.74 -6.19
CA ALA A 68 -9.26 -0.80 -4.75
C ALA A 68 -7.92 -0.21 -4.33
N LEU A 69 -6.82 -0.67 -4.93
CA LEU A 69 -5.47 -0.20 -4.63
C LEU A 69 -5.33 1.31 -4.85
N ILE A 70 -5.78 1.81 -6.02
CA ILE A 70 -5.69 3.23 -6.35
C ILE A 70 -6.47 4.08 -5.35
N ALA A 71 -7.73 3.73 -5.08
CA ALA A 71 -8.58 4.47 -4.16
C ALA A 71 -7.96 4.55 -2.75
N ARG A 72 -7.32 3.46 -2.32
CA ARG A 72 -6.65 3.39 -1.03
C ARG A 72 -5.37 4.21 -0.94
N LEU A 73 -4.55 4.20 -1.99
CA LEU A 73 -3.34 5.04 -2.03
C LEU A 73 -3.72 6.53 -1.98
N LYS A 74 -4.81 6.92 -2.66
CA LYS A 74 -5.38 8.27 -2.57
C LYS A 74 -5.82 8.59 -1.14
N LEU A 75 -6.54 7.69 -0.48
CA LEU A 75 -6.95 7.88 0.92
C LEU A 75 -5.74 8.04 1.86
N ALA A 76 -4.71 7.21 1.71
CA ALA A 76 -3.49 7.31 2.50
C ALA A 76 -2.77 8.66 2.27
N GLN A 77 -2.75 9.15 1.04
CA GLN A 77 -2.23 10.47 0.68
C GLN A 77 -3.04 11.60 1.34
N GLU A 78 -4.38 11.54 1.30
CA GLU A 78 -5.28 12.50 1.94
C GLU A 78 -5.09 12.53 3.47
N MET A 79 -4.85 11.37 4.07
CA MET A 79 -4.52 11.21 5.47
C MET A 79 -3.09 11.64 5.83
N LYS A 80 -2.29 12.07 4.84
CA LYS A 80 -0.88 12.47 4.99
C LYS A 80 -0.03 11.36 5.61
N VAL A 81 -0.31 10.11 5.24
CA VAL A 81 0.50 8.98 5.66
C VAL A 81 1.82 9.01 4.88
N GLU A 82 2.93 9.07 5.60
CA GLU A 82 4.26 9.16 4.98
C GLU A 82 4.89 7.80 4.69
N MET A 83 4.48 6.75 5.39
CA MET A 83 5.05 5.41 5.26
C MET A 83 3.96 4.34 5.40
N ILE A 84 3.86 3.48 4.39
CA ILE A 84 2.83 2.44 4.30
C ILE A 84 3.49 1.10 3.94
N GLU A 85 3.08 0.04 4.63
CA GLU A 85 3.30 -1.34 4.26
C GLU A 85 2.00 -1.87 3.62
N LEU A 86 2.06 -2.23 2.35
CA LEU A 86 0.91 -2.67 1.56
C LEU A 86 0.84 -4.19 1.51
N TYR A 87 -0.33 -4.74 1.80
CA TYR A 87 -0.67 -6.15 1.64
C TYR A 87 -1.81 -6.24 0.63
N SER A 88 -1.69 -7.06 -0.41
CA SER A 88 -2.74 -7.31 -1.40
C SER A 88 -2.64 -8.78 -1.80
N ASP A 89 -3.78 -9.44 -1.98
CA ASP A 89 -3.87 -10.79 -2.54
C ASP A 89 -3.80 -10.81 -4.07
N SER A 90 -3.96 -9.66 -4.71
CA SER A 90 -3.76 -9.43 -6.14
C SER A 90 -2.43 -9.98 -6.65
N GLN A 91 -2.50 -11.04 -7.45
CA GLN A 91 -1.35 -11.68 -8.09
C GLN A 91 -0.59 -10.76 -9.06
N LEU A 92 -1.17 -9.62 -9.45
CA LEU A 92 -0.53 -8.65 -10.36
C LEU A 92 0.47 -7.70 -9.68
N ILE A 93 0.45 -7.59 -8.35
CA ILE A 93 1.36 -6.69 -7.59
C ILE A 93 2.58 -7.45 -7.06
N VAL A 94 2.49 -8.78 -6.95
CA VAL A 94 3.57 -9.66 -6.52
C VAL A 94 4.19 -10.29 -7.78
N CYS A 95 5.13 -9.58 -8.40
CA CYS A 95 6.09 -10.04 -9.42
C CYS A 95 5.68 -11.22 -10.33
N GLN A 96 5.52 -10.95 -11.62
CA GLN A 96 5.70 -11.97 -12.67
C GLN A 96 7.16 -12.43 -12.75
#